data_AF-A0A9D1TYZ5-F1
#
_entry.id   AF-A0A9D1TYZ5-F1
#
_cell.length_a   1.000
_cell.length_b   1.000
_cell.length_c   1.000
_cell.angle_alpha   90.00
_cell.angle_beta   90.00
_cell.angle_gamma   90.00
#
_symmetry.space_group_name_H-M   'P 1'
#
loop_
_entity.id
_entity.type
_entity.pdbx_description
1 polymer ?
#
loop_
_entity_poly.entity_id
_entity_poly.type
_entity_poly.pdbx_seq_one_letter_code
_entity_poly.pdbx_strand_id
1 'polypeptide(L)'
;MRGAVVDDQWWSMGVENHGSGSELLLLSGPIGYNGQHSVAKALQFSPMPYTDTYLNLEPGRIIEKEFFVELFPIDRPGSGFQTPLYHSLQIHQPFDAGCFATFDEIVRSKYKFAQSRWFEGSAPGYNMYDSSMRRDLVMGWCGQADSPGFALQVLEKRLGDSCIVDHVQRSLDFLTRAPMADDHLFAIGYQVGEQSWYGGDPVSCGQAMYNFARAIEQGRKDPRYDTRKWEDFLRTVSDRIADHLLAKEWNPRSTAEAFFIAPLAIASELFDAPRYRQAAVRAAELFASRHLPNASYWGGTLDATCEDKEGAWAAFQGFLELYERTREPRYLEWAKHAMDVCLSYVVVWDIPLPAGRLADHHFKTRGWTVVSPQNQHIDVYGVLFAPEVYRMGQLLDNPDLKRLAEVMFRSCFQLTDPEGSQGEQLQQTNFAQHGDMSDVYRLRGGYSESWTVFWITAHFLNAAAKFELLGYPGTPA
;
A
#
# COMPACT_ATOMS: atom_id res chain seq x y z
N MET A 1 5.86 -20.38 -29.17
CA MET A 1 5.84 -19.91 -30.57
C MET A 1 7.25 -19.93 -31.14
N ARG A 2 7.57 -20.69 -32.20
CA ARG A 2 8.90 -20.60 -32.88
C ARG A 2 8.99 -19.33 -33.74
N GLY A 3 8.91 -18.15 -33.15
CA GLY A 3 8.94 -16.88 -33.89
C GLY A 3 9.11 -15.64 -33.02
N ALA A 4 8.89 -15.76 -31.71
CA ALA A 4 9.38 -14.79 -30.75
C ALA A 4 10.86 -15.06 -30.47
N VAL A 5 11.68 -14.02 -30.39
CA VAL A 5 13.11 -14.16 -30.01
C VAL A 5 13.26 -14.31 -28.49
N VAL A 6 12.26 -13.86 -27.71
CA VAL A 6 12.17 -14.03 -26.24
C VAL A 6 10.90 -14.81 -25.89
N ASP A 7 10.98 -15.72 -24.91
CA ASP A 7 9.92 -16.69 -24.57
C ASP A 7 8.61 -16.08 -24.05
N ASP A 8 8.63 -14.80 -23.66
CA ASP A 8 7.52 -14.10 -23.01
C ASP A 8 7.09 -12.83 -23.74
N GLN A 9 7.27 -12.79 -25.05
CA GLN A 9 6.95 -11.64 -25.90
C GLN A 9 5.47 -11.56 -26.28
N TRP A 10 4.84 -10.43 -25.93
CA TRP A 10 3.45 -10.10 -26.22
C TRP A 10 3.42 -8.93 -27.20
N TRP A 11 2.54 -8.99 -28.19
CA TRP A 11 2.17 -7.83 -28.97
C TRP A 11 1.06 -7.06 -28.23
N SER A 12 1.12 -5.74 -28.22
CA SER A 12 0.16 -4.88 -27.55
C SER A 12 -0.84 -4.31 -28.56
N MET A 13 -2.06 -4.06 -28.10
CA MET A 13 -2.99 -3.18 -28.79
C MET A 13 -2.84 -1.80 -28.16
N GLY A 14 -2.59 -0.80 -28.99
CA GLY A 14 -2.56 0.60 -28.60
C GLY A 14 -3.72 1.36 -29.24
N VAL A 15 -3.85 2.62 -28.87
CA VAL A 15 -4.72 3.59 -29.54
C VAL A 15 -3.88 4.81 -29.86
N GLU A 16 -3.96 5.28 -31.10
CA GLU A 16 -3.44 6.59 -31.50
C GLU A 16 -4.62 7.52 -31.81
N ASN A 17 -4.57 8.75 -31.28
CA ASN A 17 -5.62 9.74 -31.49
C ASN A 17 -5.13 10.79 -32.50
N HIS A 18 -5.81 10.89 -33.64
CA HIS A 18 -5.49 11.82 -34.72
C HIS A 18 -6.41 13.05 -34.75
N GLY A 19 -7.12 13.33 -33.66
CA GLY A 19 -8.04 14.47 -33.50
C GLY A 19 -9.39 14.27 -34.19
N SER A 20 -9.42 13.75 -35.41
CA SER A 20 -10.64 13.38 -36.14
C SER A 20 -11.16 11.97 -35.81
N GLY A 21 -10.35 11.17 -35.11
CA GLY A 21 -10.68 9.80 -34.74
C GLY A 21 -9.54 9.12 -33.99
N SER A 22 -9.83 7.92 -33.49
CA SER A 22 -8.86 7.04 -32.83
C SER A 22 -8.62 5.82 -33.71
N GLU A 23 -7.36 5.47 -33.93
CA GLU A 23 -6.95 4.26 -34.63
C GLU A 23 -6.42 3.23 -33.64
N LEU A 24 -6.82 1.97 -33.81
CA LEU A 24 -6.27 0.86 -33.04
C LEU A 24 -4.94 0.45 -33.65
N LEU A 25 -3.89 0.52 -32.85
CA LEU A 25 -2.55 0.08 -33.21
C LEU A 25 -2.32 -1.34 -32.72
N LEU A 26 -1.56 -2.11 -33.48
CA LEU A 26 -1.22 -3.49 -33.15
C LEU A 26 0.29 -3.64 -33.32
N LEU A 27 1.00 -3.64 -32.20
CA LEU A 27 2.46 -3.47 -32.16
C LEU A 27 3.10 -4.73 -31.59
N SER A 28 4.04 -5.33 -32.30
CA SER A 28 4.89 -6.39 -31.74
C SER A 28 6.04 -5.75 -31.00
N GLY A 29 6.10 -5.97 -29.68
CA GLY A 29 7.30 -5.60 -28.95
C GLY A 29 7.65 -4.13 -28.77
N PRO A 30 6.69 -3.18 -28.75
CA PRO A 30 7.05 -1.78 -28.59
C PRO A 30 7.49 -1.53 -27.14
N ILE A 31 8.73 -1.87 -26.82
CA ILE A 31 9.36 -1.38 -25.61
C ILE A 31 10.17 -0.15 -25.95
N GLY A 32 9.82 0.93 -25.26
CA GLY A 32 10.60 2.15 -25.29
C GLY A 32 10.58 2.82 -23.94
N TYR A 33 11.68 3.50 -23.64
CA TYR A 33 11.79 4.31 -22.45
C TYR A 33 12.47 5.63 -22.83
N ASN A 34 11.84 6.76 -22.49
CA ASN A 34 12.30 8.10 -22.82
C ASN A 34 12.69 8.30 -24.30
N GLY A 35 11.83 7.81 -25.21
CA GLY A 35 12.02 7.95 -26.65
C GLY A 35 13.10 7.04 -27.25
N GLN A 36 13.71 6.15 -26.46
CA GLN A 36 14.65 5.13 -26.94
C GLN A 36 13.95 3.78 -27.07
N HIS A 37 14.06 3.15 -28.23
CA HIS A 37 13.54 1.80 -28.48
C HIS A 37 14.45 0.74 -27.86
N SER A 38 13.89 -0.43 -27.55
CA SER A 38 14.63 -1.58 -27.02
C SER A 38 15.32 -1.29 -25.67
N VAL A 39 14.69 -0.44 -24.86
CA VAL A 39 15.17 -0.03 -23.53
C VAL A 39 14.02 -0.15 -22.54
N ALA A 40 14.27 -0.86 -21.44
CA ALA A 40 13.32 -1.02 -20.35
C ALA A 40 13.67 -0.08 -19.18
N LYS A 41 12.65 0.45 -18.51
CA LYS A 41 12.79 0.95 -17.14
C LYS A 41 12.90 -0.26 -16.19
N ALA A 42 14.08 -0.88 -16.17
CA ALA A 42 14.32 -2.11 -15.44
C ALA A 42 14.83 -1.88 -14.01
N LEU A 43 15.49 -0.75 -13.75
CA LEU A 43 16.05 -0.42 -12.42
C LEU A 43 15.51 0.92 -11.93
N GLN A 44 15.56 1.13 -10.61
CA GLN A 44 15.07 2.34 -9.96
C GLN A 44 15.71 3.62 -10.52
N PHE A 45 17.02 3.62 -10.76
CA PHE A 45 17.75 4.82 -11.18
C PHE A 45 18.23 4.79 -12.64
N SER A 46 18.24 3.63 -13.28
CA SER A 46 18.78 3.47 -14.63
C SER A 46 17.91 2.56 -15.50
N PRO A 47 17.90 2.80 -16.82
CA PRO A 47 17.34 1.84 -17.75
C PRO A 47 18.30 0.68 -18.01
N MET A 48 17.79 -0.38 -18.64
CA MET A 48 18.61 -1.47 -19.18
C MET A 48 18.26 -1.71 -20.66
N PRO A 49 19.24 -2.09 -21.50
CA PRO A 49 18.95 -2.60 -22.83
C PRO A 49 18.04 -3.84 -22.73
N TYR A 50 16.96 -3.85 -23.51
CA TYR A 50 16.03 -4.96 -23.64
C TYR A 50 15.68 -5.12 -25.13
N THR A 51 16.61 -5.74 -25.85
CA THR A 51 16.59 -5.92 -27.30
C THR A 51 15.81 -7.15 -27.70
N ASP A 52 15.68 -7.38 -29.01
CA ASP A 52 15.11 -8.63 -29.55
C ASP A 52 13.69 -8.93 -29.07
N THR A 53 13.01 -7.87 -28.66
CA THR A 53 11.64 -7.88 -28.23
C THR A 53 10.70 -7.84 -29.41
N TYR A 54 10.93 -8.57 -30.51
CA TYR A 54 10.01 -8.58 -31.66
C TYR A 54 9.68 -9.99 -32.12
N LEU A 55 8.65 -10.09 -32.97
CA LEU A 55 8.19 -11.35 -33.56
C LEU A 55 8.56 -11.42 -35.04
N ASN A 56 9.14 -12.54 -35.46
CA ASN A 56 9.31 -12.89 -36.87
C ASN A 56 8.17 -13.83 -37.30
N LEU A 57 7.44 -13.45 -38.36
CA LEU A 57 6.29 -14.20 -38.86
C LEU A 57 6.51 -14.66 -40.30
N GLU A 58 6.39 -15.97 -40.50
CA GLU A 58 6.39 -16.57 -41.83
C GLU A 58 5.08 -16.27 -42.57
N PRO A 59 5.11 -16.12 -43.90
CA PRO A 59 3.89 -15.97 -44.70
C PRO A 59 2.87 -17.08 -44.41
N GLY A 60 1.61 -16.70 -44.17
CA GLY A 60 0.52 -17.63 -43.85
C GLY A 60 0.44 -18.07 -42.39
N ARG A 61 1.35 -17.63 -41.51
CA ARG A 61 1.26 -17.87 -40.06
C ARG A 61 0.15 -17.01 -39.45
N ILE A 62 -0.70 -17.64 -38.64
CA ILE A 62 -1.77 -16.97 -37.90
C ILE A 62 -1.33 -16.81 -36.44
N ILE A 63 -1.51 -15.59 -35.90
CA ILE A 63 -1.48 -15.34 -34.45
C ILE A 63 -2.86 -14.80 -34.07
N GLU A 64 -3.41 -15.34 -32.99
CA GLU A 64 -4.68 -14.89 -32.44
C GLU A 64 -4.46 -14.30 -31.05
N LYS A 65 -5.15 -13.20 -30.76
CA LYS A 65 -5.27 -12.62 -29.43
C LYS A 65 -6.65 -12.01 -29.29
N GLU A 66 -7.22 -12.17 -28.11
CA GLU A 66 -8.52 -11.60 -27.76
C GLU A 66 -8.32 -10.30 -27.01
N PHE A 67 -9.10 -9.28 -27.36
CA PHE A 67 -9.18 -8.01 -26.66
C PHE A 67 -10.63 -7.70 -26.35
N PHE A 68 -10.89 -7.21 -25.14
CA PHE A 68 -12.18 -6.64 -24.77
C PHE A 68 -12.14 -5.13 -25.04
N VAL A 69 -12.99 -4.67 -25.95
CA VAL A 69 -13.17 -3.25 -26.25
C VAL A 69 -14.53 -2.84 -25.76
N GLU A 70 -14.56 -1.84 -24.89
CA GLU A 70 -15.79 -1.30 -24.32
C GLU A 70 -15.93 0.18 -24.68
N LEU A 71 -17.12 0.57 -25.12
CA LEU A 71 -17.51 1.96 -25.33
C LEU A 71 -18.70 2.28 -24.44
N PHE A 72 -18.54 3.27 -23.56
CA PHE A 72 -19.58 3.72 -22.65
C PHE A 72 -19.49 5.25 -22.46
N PRO A 73 -20.61 5.93 -22.15
CA PRO A 73 -20.58 7.34 -21.83
C PRO A 73 -19.86 7.58 -20.50
N ILE A 74 -19.09 8.67 -20.42
CA ILE A 74 -18.43 9.09 -19.18
C ILE A 74 -19.26 10.21 -18.57
N ASP A 75 -19.84 9.94 -17.39
CA ASP A 75 -20.75 10.87 -16.72
C ASP A 75 -20.03 12.05 -16.05
N ARG A 76 -18.79 11.85 -15.58
CA ARG A 76 -18.00 12.86 -14.88
C ARG A 76 -16.51 12.81 -15.28
N PRO A 77 -15.82 13.95 -15.45
CA PRO A 77 -14.36 13.95 -15.56
C PRO A 77 -13.71 13.16 -14.42
N GLY A 78 -12.69 12.35 -14.75
CA GLY A 78 -12.00 11.49 -13.80
C GLY A 78 -12.70 10.16 -13.49
N SER A 79 -13.97 9.93 -13.88
CA SER A 79 -14.67 8.66 -13.59
C SER A 79 -14.50 7.57 -14.67
N GLY A 80 -13.86 7.89 -15.79
CA GLY A 80 -13.82 7.02 -16.97
C GLY A 80 -13.18 5.65 -16.72
N PHE A 81 -12.28 5.51 -15.74
CA PHE A 81 -11.65 4.24 -15.42
C PHE A 81 -12.52 3.32 -14.54
N GLN A 82 -13.57 3.85 -13.89
CA GLN A 82 -14.35 3.10 -12.91
C GLN A 82 -15.17 1.98 -13.57
N THR A 83 -15.85 2.24 -14.70
CA THR A 83 -16.64 1.20 -15.39
C THR A 83 -15.78 0.02 -15.84
N PRO A 84 -14.64 0.22 -16.56
CA PRO A 84 -13.76 -0.88 -16.95
C PRO A 84 -13.18 -1.65 -15.77
N LEU A 85 -12.91 -0.99 -14.64
CA LEU A 85 -12.43 -1.63 -13.41
C LEU A 85 -13.43 -2.69 -12.92
N TYR A 86 -14.70 -2.32 -12.77
CA TYR A 86 -15.72 -3.25 -12.27
C TYR A 86 -16.06 -4.34 -13.29
N HIS A 87 -16.05 -4.03 -14.59
CA HIS A 87 -16.20 -5.06 -15.62
C HIS A 87 -15.03 -6.05 -15.64
N SER A 88 -13.80 -5.58 -15.42
CA SER A 88 -12.62 -6.45 -15.29
C SER A 88 -12.77 -7.41 -14.10
N LEU A 89 -13.23 -6.91 -12.95
CA LEU A 89 -13.56 -7.77 -11.79
C LEU A 89 -14.63 -8.81 -12.13
N GLN A 90 -15.66 -8.43 -12.89
CA GLN A 90 -16.73 -9.33 -13.30
C GLN A 90 -16.25 -10.41 -14.29
N ILE A 91 -15.35 -10.07 -15.21
CA ILE A 91 -14.78 -10.99 -16.19
C ILE A 91 -13.87 -12.00 -15.50
N HIS A 92 -12.97 -11.53 -14.63
CA HIS A 92 -11.94 -12.37 -14.04
C HIS A 92 -12.35 -13.08 -12.75
N GLN A 93 -13.36 -12.57 -12.03
CA GLN A 93 -13.87 -13.15 -10.77
C GLN A 93 -12.75 -13.56 -9.79
N PRO A 94 -11.85 -12.64 -9.37
CA PRO A 94 -10.69 -12.96 -8.53
C PRO A 94 -11.04 -13.19 -7.05
N PHE A 95 -12.12 -13.92 -6.77
CA PHE A 95 -12.77 -13.97 -5.46
C PHE A 95 -12.48 -15.24 -4.67
N ASP A 96 -11.66 -16.15 -5.21
CA ASP A 96 -11.25 -17.37 -4.51
C ASP A 96 -10.08 -17.10 -3.56
N ALA A 97 -10.41 -16.78 -2.31
CA ALA A 97 -9.46 -16.67 -1.22
C ALA A 97 -9.15 -18.03 -0.57
N GLY A 98 -9.98 -19.05 -0.80
CA GLY A 98 -9.92 -20.35 -0.14
C GLY A 98 -8.66 -21.15 -0.49
N CYS A 99 -8.05 -20.87 -1.64
CA CYS A 99 -6.79 -21.48 -2.06
C CYS A 99 -5.53 -20.96 -1.35
N PHE A 100 -5.64 -19.92 -0.51
CA PHE A 100 -4.53 -19.31 0.21
C PHE A 100 -4.54 -19.66 1.71
N ALA A 101 -3.46 -19.33 2.42
CA ALA A 101 -3.37 -19.50 3.87
C ALA A 101 -4.57 -18.84 4.59
N THR A 102 -5.01 -19.44 5.68
CA THR A 102 -6.13 -18.93 6.48
C THR A 102 -5.73 -17.65 7.22
N PHE A 103 -6.72 -16.86 7.62
CA PHE A 103 -6.48 -15.64 8.41
C PHE A 103 -5.65 -15.93 9.68
N ASP A 104 -5.98 -16.99 10.41
CA ASP A 104 -5.32 -17.36 11.66
C ASP A 104 -3.87 -17.80 11.46
N GLU A 105 -3.59 -18.54 10.38
CA GLU A 105 -2.22 -18.93 10.01
C GLU A 105 -1.38 -17.68 9.69
N ILE A 106 -1.93 -16.74 8.92
CA ILE A 106 -1.26 -15.49 8.56
C ILE A 106 -0.92 -14.68 9.81
N VAL A 107 -1.92 -14.45 10.68
CA VAL A 107 -1.75 -13.66 11.91
C VAL A 107 -0.69 -14.28 12.83
N ARG A 108 -0.75 -15.59 13.06
CA ARG A 108 0.23 -16.27 13.93
C ARG A 108 1.63 -16.25 13.34
N SER A 109 1.76 -16.49 12.03
CA SER A 109 3.04 -16.48 11.33
C SER A 109 3.69 -15.10 11.35
N LYS A 110 2.94 -14.04 11.02
CA LYS A 110 3.43 -12.66 11.04
C LYS A 110 3.72 -12.17 12.46
N TYR A 111 2.93 -12.59 13.45
CA TYR A 111 3.24 -12.28 14.85
C TYR A 111 4.55 -12.92 15.31
N LYS A 112 4.78 -14.20 14.98
CA LYS A 112 6.04 -14.89 15.28
C LYS A 112 7.24 -14.14 14.69
N PHE A 113 7.14 -13.69 13.43
CA PHE A 113 8.20 -12.89 12.83
C PHE A 113 8.35 -11.51 13.51
N ALA A 114 7.26 -10.86 13.91
CA ALA A 114 7.32 -9.59 14.63
C ALA A 114 8.05 -9.73 15.97
N GLN A 115 7.90 -10.85 16.68
CA GLN A 115 8.67 -11.13 17.90
C GLN A 115 10.18 -11.20 17.62
N SER A 116 10.62 -11.71 16.47
CA SER A 116 12.04 -11.70 16.08
C SER A 116 12.61 -10.30 15.87
N ARG A 117 11.74 -9.31 15.60
CA ARG A 117 12.11 -7.91 15.41
C ARG A 117 12.03 -7.09 16.70
N TRP A 118 11.51 -7.67 17.78
CA TRP A 118 11.54 -7.02 19.07
C TRP A 118 12.98 -6.81 19.53
N PHE A 119 13.31 -5.55 19.83
CA PHE A 119 14.58 -5.14 20.36
C PHE A 119 14.42 -4.66 21.80
N GLU A 120 15.23 -5.20 22.69
CA GLU A 120 15.29 -4.85 24.11
C GLU A 120 16.35 -3.76 24.39
N GLY A 121 16.23 -3.06 25.52
CA GLY A 121 17.26 -2.13 26.00
C GLY A 121 16.79 -0.67 26.14
N SER A 122 17.65 0.28 25.77
CA SER A 122 17.38 1.72 25.94
C SER A 122 16.35 2.29 24.95
N ALA A 123 16.09 1.56 23.87
CA ALA A 123 15.14 1.91 22.82
C ALA A 123 14.25 0.71 22.51
N PRO A 124 13.35 0.29 23.42
CA PRO A 124 12.51 -0.87 23.19
C PRO A 124 11.57 -0.64 22.00
N GLY A 125 11.45 -1.61 21.11
CA GLY A 125 10.57 -1.50 19.94
C GLY A 125 10.84 -2.53 18.85
N TYR A 126 10.15 -2.39 17.72
CA TYR A 126 10.26 -3.30 16.58
C TYR A 126 11.25 -2.76 15.54
N ASN A 127 12.33 -3.50 15.31
CA ASN A 127 13.41 -3.14 14.42
C ASN A 127 13.01 -3.29 12.94
N MET A 128 13.29 -2.27 12.12
CA MET A 128 12.98 -2.27 10.68
C MET A 128 13.72 -3.39 9.94
N TYR A 129 14.98 -3.63 10.31
CA TYR A 129 15.85 -4.63 9.70
C TYR A 129 16.18 -5.75 10.68
N ASP A 130 16.80 -6.81 10.18
CA ASP A 130 17.41 -7.81 11.05
C ASP A 130 18.48 -7.14 11.93
N SER A 131 18.50 -7.49 13.22
CA SER A 131 19.39 -6.87 14.21
C SER A 131 20.89 -7.12 13.95
N SER A 132 21.23 -8.12 13.13
CA SER A 132 22.61 -8.35 12.65
C SER A 132 23.01 -7.37 11.54
N MET A 133 22.05 -6.80 10.81
CA MET A 133 22.27 -5.88 9.71
C MET A 133 22.26 -4.42 10.19
N ARG A 134 21.19 -4.01 10.87
CA ARG A 134 21.00 -2.63 11.35
C ARG A 134 19.99 -2.60 12.49
N ARG A 135 20.22 -1.74 13.48
CA ARG A 135 19.28 -1.48 14.60
C ARG A 135 18.67 -0.10 14.45
N ASP A 136 17.48 -0.07 13.87
CA ASP A 136 16.79 1.15 13.48
C ASP A 136 15.30 1.01 13.75
N LEU A 137 14.76 1.90 14.57
CA LEU A 137 13.32 1.99 14.80
C LEU A 137 12.79 3.09 13.90
N VAL A 138 11.93 2.73 12.94
CA VAL A 138 11.40 3.68 11.95
C VAL A 138 9.88 3.64 12.00
N MET A 139 9.24 4.79 12.19
CA MET A 139 7.79 4.95 12.24
C MET A 139 7.20 5.25 10.86
N GLY A 140 5.93 4.91 10.67
CA GLY A 140 5.20 5.20 9.44
C GLY A 140 5.75 4.46 8.22
N TRP A 141 5.35 4.89 7.01
CA TRP A 141 5.66 4.33 5.69
C TRP A 141 6.27 2.91 5.68
N CYS A 142 7.52 2.74 5.28
CA CYS A 142 8.20 1.44 5.23
C CYS A 142 8.89 1.02 6.55
N GLY A 143 8.71 1.78 7.64
CA GLY A 143 9.27 1.47 8.95
C GLY A 143 8.30 0.71 9.86
N GLN A 144 7.14 1.32 10.12
CA GLN A 144 6.01 0.77 10.87
C GLN A 144 6.31 0.27 12.30
N ALA A 145 7.34 0.78 12.98
CA ALA A 145 7.66 0.42 14.37
C ALA A 145 6.53 0.74 15.37
N ASP A 146 5.68 1.71 15.02
CA ASP A 146 4.52 2.20 15.76
C ASP A 146 3.24 1.37 15.51
N SER A 147 3.12 0.71 14.36
CA SER A 147 1.93 -0.04 13.93
C SER A 147 1.53 -1.20 14.86
N PRO A 148 2.46 -2.00 15.42
CA PRO A 148 2.15 -3.00 16.45
C PRO A 148 1.42 -2.41 17.67
N GLY A 149 1.65 -1.13 17.95
CA GLY A 149 1.01 -0.41 19.04
C GLY A 149 -0.51 -0.38 18.94
N PHE A 150 -1.09 -0.34 17.74
CA PHE A 150 -2.53 -0.53 17.52
C PHE A 150 -2.85 -2.01 17.30
N ALA A 151 -2.13 -2.67 16.39
CA ALA A 151 -2.49 -3.99 15.90
C ALA A 151 -2.52 -5.06 17.00
N LEU A 152 -1.52 -5.06 17.88
CA LEU A 152 -1.40 -6.08 18.93
C LEU A 152 -2.39 -5.88 20.06
N GLN A 153 -2.86 -4.65 20.33
CA GLN A 153 -3.94 -4.43 21.29
C GLN A 153 -5.23 -5.14 20.87
N VAL A 154 -5.55 -5.10 19.57
CA VAL A 154 -6.75 -5.75 19.02
C VAL A 154 -6.55 -7.26 18.97
N LEU A 155 -5.39 -7.71 18.48
CA LEU A 155 -5.11 -9.13 18.24
C LEU A 155 -4.70 -9.90 19.51
N GLU A 156 -4.52 -9.22 20.66
CA GLU A 156 -4.02 -9.82 21.91
C GLU A 156 -4.75 -11.11 22.28
N LYS A 157 -6.09 -11.08 22.28
CA LYS A 157 -6.91 -12.24 22.66
C LYS A 157 -6.72 -13.43 21.73
N ARG A 158 -6.55 -13.17 20.44
CA ARG A 158 -6.32 -14.18 19.40
C ARG A 158 -4.93 -14.80 19.52
N LEU A 159 -3.94 -13.99 19.88
CA LEU A 159 -2.53 -14.38 19.97
C LEU A 159 -2.21 -15.08 21.30
N GLY A 160 -2.88 -14.68 22.39
CA GLY A 160 -2.72 -15.31 23.71
C GLY A 160 -1.35 -15.10 24.35
N ASP A 161 -0.61 -14.05 23.96
CA ASP A 161 0.72 -13.75 24.47
C ASP A 161 0.67 -12.64 25.54
N SER A 162 1.08 -12.99 26.76
CA SER A 162 1.10 -12.08 27.91
C SER A 162 2.10 -10.92 27.79
N CYS A 163 3.10 -11.02 26.90
CA CYS A 163 4.10 -9.97 26.69
C CYS A 163 3.57 -8.79 25.88
N ILE A 164 2.43 -8.94 25.17
CA ILE A 164 1.89 -7.92 24.27
C ILE A 164 1.67 -6.59 24.96
N VAL A 165 1.08 -6.59 26.16
CA VAL A 165 0.81 -5.36 26.92
C VAL A 165 2.11 -4.60 27.22
N ASP A 166 3.13 -5.29 27.73
CA ASP A 166 4.43 -4.70 28.04
C ASP A 166 5.12 -4.15 26.80
N HIS A 167 5.17 -4.95 25.72
CA HIS A 167 5.84 -4.57 24.48
C HIS A 167 5.19 -3.36 23.82
N VAL A 168 3.86 -3.34 23.73
CA VAL A 168 3.10 -2.20 23.21
C VAL A 168 3.37 -0.95 24.05
N GLN A 169 3.27 -1.05 25.37
CA GLN A 169 3.48 0.09 26.26
C GLN A 169 4.87 0.69 26.09
N ARG A 170 5.90 -0.14 26.19
CA ARG A 170 7.29 0.30 26.15
C ARG A 170 7.70 0.84 24.79
N SER A 171 7.23 0.21 23.71
CA SER A 171 7.54 0.65 22.35
C SER A 171 6.94 2.02 22.07
N LEU A 172 5.64 2.22 22.32
CA LEU A 172 5.01 3.51 22.07
C LEU A 172 5.56 4.61 23.00
N ASP A 173 5.79 4.30 24.28
CA ASP A 173 6.43 5.23 25.23
C ASP A 173 7.81 5.70 24.78
N PHE A 174 8.58 4.83 24.11
CA PHE A 174 9.87 5.22 23.54
C PHE A 174 9.68 6.11 22.30
N LEU A 175 8.81 5.70 21.38
CA LEU A 175 8.59 6.39 20.11
C LEU A 175 8.02 7.81 20.28
N THR A 176 7.22 8.07 21.33
CA THR A 176 6.73 9.44 21.67
C THR A 176 7.83 10.45 21.99
N ARG A 177 9.09 10.01 22.15
CA ARG A 177 10.25 10.89 22.38
C ARG A 177 10.79 11.51 21.10
N ALA A 178 10.24 11.16 19.94
CA ALA A 178 10.62 11.74 18.66
C ALA A 178 10.53 13.28 18.70
N PRO A 179 11.63 14.01 18.43
CA PRO A 179 11.59 15.47 18.38
C PRO A 179 10.91 15.95 17.09
N MET A 180 10.48 17.20 17.09
CA MET A 180 10.16 17.90 15.84
C MET A 180 11.42 17.97 14.97
N ALA A 181 11.29 17.60 13.70
CA ALA A 181 12.35 17.65 12.70
C ALA A 181 12.39 19.03 12.01
N ASP A 182 11.21 19.64 11.84
CA ASP A 182 11.04 21.01 11.37
C ASP A 182 9.82 21.67 12.05
N ASP A 183 9.28 22.74 11.44
CA ASP A 183 8.13 23.49 11.98
C ASP A 183 6.84 22.66 12.12
N HIS A 184 6.68 21.59 11.35
CA HIS A 184 5.44 20.79 11.32
C HIS A 184 5.66 19.27 11.31
N LEU A 185 6.78 18.77 10.82
CA LEU A 185 7.12 17.35 10.78
C LEU A 185 8.00 16.95 11.97
N PHE A 186 7.91 15.69 12.36
CA PHE A 186 8.71 15.10 13.43
C PHE A 186 9.64 14.01 12.89
N ALA A 187 10.69 13.72 13.65
CA ALA A 187 11.63 12.68 13.28
C ALA A 187 10.94 11.30 13.33
N ILE A 188 11.08 10.53 12.25
CA ILE A 188 10.42 9.23 12.12
C ILE A 188 11.35 8.07 12.44
N GLY A 189 12.67 8.28 12.41
CA GLY A 189 13.66 7.23 12.58
C GLY A 189 14.54 7.47 13.81
N TYR A 190 14.91 6.39 14.49
CA TYR A 190 15.86 6.38 15.59
C TYR A 190 16.94 5.32 15.38
N GLN A 191 18.18 5.78 15.18
CA GLN A 191 19.33 4.89 15.07
C GLN A 191 19.83 4.53 16.47
N VAL A 192 19.70 3.26 16.84
CA VAL A 192 20.03 2.81 18.21
C VAL A 192 21.52 2.97 18.53
N GLY A 193 22.40 2.72 17.55
CA GLY A 193 23.85 2.79 17.75
C GLY A 193 24.37 4.23 17.96
N GLU A 194 23.79 5.18 17.24
CA GLU A 194 24.16 6.60 17.33
C GLU A 194 23.34 7.36 18.39
N GLN A 195 22.27 6.75 18.87
CA GLN A 195 21.29 7.35 19.76
C GLN A 195 20.68 8.65 19.21
N SER A 196 20.51 8.72 17.89
CA SER A 196 20.11 9.91 17.15
C SER A 196 18.76 9.71 16.45
N TRP A 197 17.96 10.77 16.44
CA TRP A 197 16.72 10.85 15.67
C TRP A 197 16.99 11.44 14.28
N TYR A 198 16.27 10.98 13.27
CA TYR A 198 16.44 11.45 11.89
C TYR A 198 15.15 11.33 11.06
N GLY A 199 15.19 11.92 9.87
CA GLY A 199 14.12 11.85 8.89
C GLY A 199 12.93 12.74 9.23
N GLY A 200 11.84 12.52 8.51
CA GLY A 200 10.62 13.32 8.59
C GLY A 200 10.15 13.63 7.18
N ASP A 201 9.01 13.08 6.81
CA ASP A 201 8.31 13.38 5.56
C ASP A 201 6.79 13.25 5.81
N PRO A 202 5.94 13.86 4.96
CA PRO A 202 4.50 13.85 5.18
C PRO A 202 3.87 12.45 5.18
N VAL A 203 4.36 11.51 4.37
CA VAL A 203 3.84 10.15 4.28
C VAL A 203 4.12 9.41 5.59
N SER A 204 5.37 9.39 6.03
CA SER A 204 5.78 8.71 7.25
C SER A 204 5.15 9.35 8.49
N CYS A 205 5.15 10.68 8.60
CA CYS A 205 4.56 11.38 9.75
C CYS A 205 3.04 11.14 9.83
N GLY A 206 2.32 11.23 8.71
CA GLY A 206 0.87 11.04 8.69
C GLY A 206 0.47 9.60 9.05
N GLN A 207 1.16 8.60 8.51
CA GLN A 207 0.93 7.20 8.89
C GLN A 207 1.27 6.93 10.36
N ALA A 208 2.37 7.50 10.87
CA ALA A 208 2.73 7.36 12.27
C ALA A 208 1.69 7.98 13.20
N MET A 209 1.23 9.19 12.89
CA MET A 209 0.11 9.82 13.59
C MET A 209 -1.14 8.96 13.56
N TYR A 210 -1.47 8.33 12.43
CA TYR A 210 -2.64 7.45 12.31
C TYR A 210 -2.54 6.26 13.26
N ASN A 211 -1.38 5.57 13.30
CA ASN A 211 -1.18 4.44 14.20
C ASN A 211 -1.24 4.86 15.67
N PHE A 212 -0.67 6.00 16.06
CA PHE A 212 -0.82 6.54 17.42
C PHE A 212 -2.28 6.86 17.75
N ALA A 213 -3.01 7.50 16.84
CA ALA A 213 -4.42 7.82 17.04
C ALA A 213 -5.26 6.55 17.27
N ARG A 214 -5.05 5.51 16.47
CA ARG A 214 -5.73 4.22 16.63
C ARG A 214 -5.30 3.47 17.89
N ALA A 215 -4.02 3.53 18.25
CA ALA A 215 -3.50 2.95 19.49
C ALA A 215 -4.09 3.61 20.74
N ILE A 216 -4.31 4.93 20.72
CA ILE A 216 -4.98 5.67 21.80
C ILE A 216 -6.47 5.31 21.87
N GLU A 217 -7.17 5.22 20.74
CA GLU A 217 -8.58 4.80 20.71
C GLU A 217 -8.80 3.42 21.34
N GLN A 218 -7.89 2.48 21.11
CA GLN A 218 -7.97 1.15 21.73
C GLN A 218 -7.46 1.17 23.18
N GLY A 219 -6.34 1.86 23.45
CA GLY A 219 -5.71 1.89 24.77
C GLY A 219 -6.62 2.51 25.83
N ARG A 220 -7.40 3.55 25.48
CA ARG A 220 -8.39 4.16 26.38
C ARG A 220 -9.49 3.19 26.84
N LYS A 221 -9.72 2.09 26.12
CA LYS A 221 -10.73 1.08 26.46
C LYS A 221 -10.18 0.01 27.41
N ASP A 222 -8.87 -0.02 27.63
CA ASP A 222 -8.19 -1.04 28.43
C ASP A 222 -7.29 -0.40 29.50
N PRO A 223 -7.64 -0.54 30.80
CA PRO A 223 -6.93 0.13 31.88
C PRO A 223 -5.50 -0.36 32.10
N ARG A 224 -5.05 -1.40 31.40
CA ARG A 224 -3.65 -1.88 31.46
C ARG A 224 -2.69 -0.95 30.72
N TYR A 225 -3.19 -0.13 29.79
CA TYR A 225 -2.38 0.84 29.04
C TYR A 225 -2.45 2.23 29.68
N ASP A 226 -1.30 2.89 29.76
CA ASP A 226 -1.19 4.31 30.08
C ASP A 226 -0.95 5.11 28.80
N THR A 227 -2.00 5.76 28.30
CA THR A 227 -1.99 6.48 27.02
C THR A 227 -1.46 7.91 27.13
N ARG A 228 -1.15 8.43 28.33
CA ARG A 228 -0.88 9.87 28.55
C ARG A 228 0.23 10.41 27.66
N LYS A 229 1.37 9.70 27.57
CA LYS A 229 2.49 10.11 26.71
C LYS A 229 2.12 10.10 25.23
N TRP A 230 1.34 9.10 24.81
CA TRP A 230 0.91 8.95 23.41
C TRP A 230 -0.02 10.09 23.02
N GLU A 231 -0.93 10.46 23.93
CA GLU A 231 -1.84 11.59 23.77
C GLU A 231 -1.11 12.93 23.73
N ASP A 232 -0.15 13.15 24.62
CA ASP A 232 0.67 14.37 24.65
C ASP A 232 1.48 14.54 23.34
N PHE A 233 2.07 13.44 22.87
CA PHE A 233 2.77 13.39 21.59
C PHE A 233 1.82 13.69 20.43
N LEU A 234 0.71 12.96 20.31
CA LEU A 234 -0.25 13.13 19.22
C LEU A 234 -0.84 14.54 19.19
N ARG A 235 -1.14 15.13 20.36
CA ARG A 235 -1.62 16.51 20.47
C ARG A 235 -0.58 17.51 19.95
N THR A 236 0.67 17.36 20.39
CA THR A 236 1.77 18.24 19.98
C THR A 236 1.96 18.25 18.47
N VAL A 237 2.02 17.07 17.84
CA VAL A 237 2.19 16.97 16.38
C VAL A 237 0.92 17.40 15.63
N SER A 238 -0.27 17.10 16.16
CA SER A 238 -1.55 17.53 15.56
C SER A 238 -1.72 19.05 15.57
N ASP A 239 -1.27 19.73 16.64
CA ASP A 239 -1.28 21.19 16.70
C ASP A 239 -0.45 21.80 15.57
N ARG A 240 0.79 21.32 15.40
CA ARG A 240 1.73 21.80 14.37
C ARG A 240 1.23 21.54 12.96
N ILE A 241 0.76 20.32 12.69
CA ILE A 241 0.20 19.96 11.39
C ILE A 241 -1.08 20.76 11.10
N ALA A 242 -1.97 20.94 12.08
CA ALA A 242 -3.18 21.72 11.88
C ALA A 242 -2.86 23.19 11.55
N ASP A 243 -1.85 23.79 12.20
CA ASP A 243 -1.40 25.15 11.88
C ASP A 243 -0.86 25.24 10.45
N HIS A 244 -0.05 24.25 10.02
CA HIS A 244 0.46 24.15 8.65
C HIS A 244 -0.66 24.03 7.60
N LEU A 245 -1.61 23.10 7.78
CA LEU A 245 -2.70 22.88 6.83
C LEU A 245 -3.68 24.07 6.77
N LEU A 246 -3.81 24.82 7.86
CA LEU A 246 -4.69 26.00 7.93
C LEU A 246 -4.02 27.29 7.48
N ALA A 247 -2.69 27.30 7.26
CA ALA A 247 -1.97 28.44 6.72
C ALA A 247 -2.56 28.87 5.36
N LYS A 248 -2.59 30.17 5.07
CA LYS A 248 -3.29 30.69 3.86
C LYS A 248 -2.60 30.25 2.57
N GLU A 249 -1.28 30.16 2.63
CA GLU A 249 -0.34 29.81 1.58
C GLU A 249 -0.18 28.29 1.40
N TRP A 250 -0.81 27.48 2.26
CA TRP A 250 -0.72 26.03 2.17
C TRP A 250 -1.23 25.53 0.81
N ASN A 251 -0.32 24.93 0.05
CA ASN A 251 -0.57 24.33 -1.25
C ASN A 251 0.39 23.15 -1.46
N PRO A 252 0.00 21.92 -1.10
CA PRO A 252 0.90 20.77 -1.11
C PRO A 252 1.25 20.37 -2.54
N ARG A 253 2.50 19.95 -2.76
CA ARG A 253 3.01 19.54 -4.09
C ARG A 253 2.33 18.26 -4.60
N SER A 254 2.03 17.33 -3.72
CA SER A 254 1.52 16.00 -4.04
C SER A 254 0.40 15.61 -3.07
N THR A 255 -0.12 14.40 -3.20
CA THR A 255 -1.13 13.83 -2.28
C THR A 255 -0.53 13.37 -0.95
N ALA A 256 0.80 13.42 -0.76
CA ALA A 256 1.47 12.94 0.45
C ALA A 256 0.86 13.49 1.76
N GLU A 257 0.53 14.78 1.80
CA GLU A 257 -0.05 15.41 3.00
C GLU A 257 -1.52 14.99 3.27
N ALA A 258 -2.16 14.22 2.38
CA ALA A 258 -3.48 13.64 2.65
C ALA A 258 -3.43 12.59 3.78
N PHE A 259 -2.26 12.01 4.06
CA PHE A 259 -2.07 11.12 5.21
C PHE A 259 -2.30 11.81 6.56
N PHE A 260 -2.38 13.15 6.61
CA PHE A 260 -2.76 13.88 7.83
C PHE A 260 -4.27 13.96 8.07
N ILE A 261 -5.11 13.69 7.07
CA ILE A 261 -6.57 13.84 7.18
C ILE A 261 -7.13 12.88 8.24
N ALA A 262 -6.85 11.58 8.10
CA ALA A 262 -7.38 10.55 8.99
C ALA A 262 -6.93 10.73 10.45
N PRO A 263 -5.63 10.88 10.79
CA PRO A 263 -5.23 11.09 12.18
C PRO A 263 -5.80 12.38 12.78
N LEU A 264 -5.92 13.47 12.02
CA LEU A 264 -6.54 14.70 12.53
C LEU A 264 -8.05 14.55 12.76
N ALA A 265 -8.75 13.80 11.91
CA ALA A 265 -10.16 13.49 12.12
C ALA A 265 -10.37 12.69 13.43
N ILE A 266 -9.52 11.68 13.69
CA ILE A 266 -9.54 10.91 14.93
C ILE A 266 -9.15 11.78 16.13
N ALA A 267 -8.04 12.53 16.03
CA ALA A 267 -7.54 13.40 17.09
C ALA A 267 -8.55 14.48 17.49
N SER A 268 -9.34 14.99 16.54
CA SER A 268 -10.41 15.95 16.82
C SER A 268 -11.42 15.41 17.82
N GLU A 269 -11.79 14.13 17.72
CA GLU A 269 -12.73 13.50 18.67
C GLU A 269 -12.03 13.09 19.97
N LEU A 270 -10.82 12.52 19.88
CA LEU A 270 -10.04 12.12 21.06
C LEU A 270 -9.81 13.28 22.04
N PHE A 271 -9.70 14.50 21.51
CA PHE A 271 -9.27 15.68 22.26
C PHE A 271 -10.29 16.81 22.29
N ASP A 272 -11.50 16.61 21.74
CA ASP A 272 -12.53 17.63 21.58
C ASP A 272 -11.97 18.95 21.00
N ALA A 273 -11.25 18.81 19.89
CA ALA A 273 -10.46 19.89 19.29
C ALA A 273 -10.96 20.22 17.87
N PRO A 274 -11.96 21.12 17.72
CA PRO A 274 -12.57 21.46 16.42
C PRO A 274 -11.57 21.93 15.36
N ARG A 275 -10.44 22.52 15.78
CA ARG A 275 -9.36 22.95 14.88
C ARG A 275 -8.78 21.80 14.07
N TYR A 276 -8.64 20.61 14.66
CA TYR A 276 -8.11 19.43 13.95
C TYR A 276 -9.09 18.96 12.87
N ARG A 277 -10.40 18.93 13.18
CA ARG A 277 -11.43 18.67 12.17
C ARG A 277 -11.40 19.72 11.05
N GLN A 278 -11.25 21.00 11.36
CA GLN A 278 -11.16 22.05 10.35
C GLN A 278 -9.97 21.83 9.40
N ALA A 279 -8.80 21.48 9.95
CA ALA A 279 -7.62 21.15 9.16
C ALA A 279 -7.83 19.91 8.28
N ALA A 280 -8.39 18.84 8.83
CA ALA A 280 -8.72 17.61 8.09
C ALA A 280 -9.70 17.88 6.93
N VAL A 281 -10.77 18.65 7.20
CA VAL A 281 -11.77 19.01 6.19
C VAL A 281 -11.16 19.88 5.09
N ARG A 282 -10.36 20.89 5.46
CA ARG A 282 -9.67 21.74 4.48
C ARG A 282 -8.76 20.93 3.57
N ALA A 283 -7.99 20.00 4.14
CA ALA A 283 -7.13 19.14 3.36
C ALA A 283 -7.94 18.22 2.43
N ALA A 284 -9.01 17.60 2.95
CA ALA A 284 -9.88 16.77 2.15
C ALA A 284 -10.53 17.52 0.97
N GLU A 285 -11.02 18.74 1.18
CA GLU A 285 -11.61 19.57 0.13
C GLU A 285 -10.59 19.94 -0.96
N LEU A 286 -9.35 20.28 -0.57
CA LEU A 286 -8.27 20.54 -1.51
C LEU A 286 -7.95 19.31 -2.36
N PHE A 287 -7.76 18.14 -1.74
CA PHE A 287 -7.40 16.93 -2.48
C PHE A 287 -8.56 16.39 -3.32
N ALA A 288 -9.81 16.51 -2.85
CA ALA A 288 -10.98 16.15 -3.64
C ALA A 288 -11.11 17.04 -4.88
N SER A 289 -11.01 18.37 -4.73
CA SER A 289 -11.10 19.30 -5.87
C SER A 289 -9.96 19.11 -6.89
N ARG A 290 -8.78 18.70 -6.43
CA ARG A 290 -7.61 18.45 -7.27
C ARG A 290 -7.69 17.12 -8.05
N HIS A 291 -8.11 16.03 -7.39
CA HIS A 291 -7.92 14.68 -7.92
C HIS A 291 -9.18 14.04 -8.49
N LEU A 292 -10.39 14.39 -8.02
CA LEU A 292 -11.62 13.82 -8.57
C LEU A 292 -11.82 14.09 -10.07
N PRO A 293 -11.44 15.27 -10.63
CA PRO A 293 -11.64 15.53 -12.06
C PRO A 293 -10.67 14.82 -13.01
N ASN A 294 -9.53 14.28 -12.52
CA ASN A 294 -8.48 13.70 -13.36
C ASN A 294 -8.03 12.28 -12.94
N ALA A 295 -8.40 11.81 -11.74
CA ALA A 295 -7.98 10.54 -11.14
C ALA A 295 -6.47 10.35 -10.96
N SER A 296 -5.67 11.42 -11.01
CA SER A 296 -4.23 11.37 -10.80
C SER A 296 -3.90 11.67 -9.34
N TYR A 297 -3.56 10.65 -8.56
CA TYR A 297 -3.05 10.76 -7.20
C TYR A 297 -1.57 10.37 -7.19
N TRP A 298 -0.72 11.07 -6.44
CA TRP A 298 0.74 10.80 -6.47
C TRP A 298 1.47 11.25 -5.21
N GLY A 299 2.72 10.79 -5.09
CA GLY A 299 3.67 11.14 -4.05
C GLY A 299 3.48 10.36 -2.76
N GLY A 300 2.73 9.25 -2.77
CA GLY A 300 2.68 8.33 -1.64
C GLY A 300 3.87 7.36 -1.65
N THR A 301 4.29 6.94 -2.84
CA THR A 301 5.51 6.16 -3.04
C THR A 301 6.71 7.12 -3.12
N LEU A 302 7.48 7.25 -2.03
CA LEU A 302 8.53 8.27 -1.89
C LEU A 302 9.68 8.16 -2.90
N ASP A 303 9.86 6.98 -3.50
CA ASP A 303 10.88 6.70 -4.50
C ASP A 303 10.35 6.72 -5.95
N ALA A 304 9.12 7.20 -6.17
CA ALA A 304 8.53 7.44 -7.47
C ALA A 304 8.08 8.90 -7.63
N THR A 305 8.03 9.38 -8.88
CA THR A 305 7.63 10.74 -9.27
C THR A 305 6.52 10.72 -10.31
N CYS A 306 5.54 9.83 -10.13
CA CYS A 306 4.38 9.64 -11.00
C CYS A 306 3.13 9.29 -10.18
N GLU A 307 1.99 9.12 -10.84
CA GLU A 307 0.77 8.60 -10.23
C GLU A 307 1.03 7.27 -9.53
N ASP A 308 0.52 7.09 -8.32
CA ASP A 308 0.77 5.90 -7.53
C ASP A 308 -0.42 5.55 -6.63
N LYS A 309 -0.50 4.25 -6.30
CA LYS A 309 -1.57 3.73 -5.45
C LYS A 309 -1.53 4.27 -4.03
N GLU A 310 -0.37 4.66 -3.52
CA GLU A 310 -0.17 5.09 -2.14
C GLU A 310 -0.69 6.52 -1.92
N GLY A 311 -0.56 7.38 -2.93
CA GLY A 311 -1.19 8.69 -2.97
C GLY A 311 -2.71 8.57 -3.02
N ALA A 312 -3.23 7.64 -3.83
CA ALA A 312 -4.66 7.34 -3.83
C ALA A 312 -5.12 6.79 -2.47
N TRP A 313 -4.29 5.95 -1.84
CA TRP A 313 -4.54 5.40 -0.51
C TRP A 313 -4.59 6.51 0.57
N ALA A 314 -3.68 7.47 0.54
CA ALA A 314 -3.68 8.61 1.47
C ALA A 314 -5.04 9.34 1.46
N ALA A 315 -5.56 9.60 0.25
CA ALA A 315 -6.86 10.23 0.07
C ALA A 315 -8.01 9.29 0.49
N PHE A 316 -7.96 8.01 0.10
CA PHE A 316 -8.98 7.02 0.46
C PHE A 316 -9.11 6.88 1.98
N GLN A 317 -8.00 6.70 2.70
CA GLN A 317 -7.97 6.62 4.16
C GLN A 317 -8.57 7.88 4.80
N GLY A 318 -8.14 9.06 4.34
CA GLY A 318 -8.62 10.34 4.84
C GLY A 318 -10.11 10.56 4.64
N PHE A 319 -10.61 10.32 3.42
CA PHE A 319 -12.03 10.50 3.10
C PHE A 319 -12.91 9.49 3.83
N LEU A 320 -12.49 8.22 3.90
CA LEU A 320 -13.26 7.20 4.61
C LEU A 320 -13.33 7.51 6.11
N GLU A 321 -12.22 7.93 6.73
CA GLU A 321 -12.22 8.30 8.15
C GLU A 321 -13.13 9.52 8.40
N LEU A 322 -13.09 10.55 7.55
CA LEU A 322 -14.03 11.68 7.66
C LEU A 322 -15.48 11.24 7.53
N TYR A 323 -15.80 10.30 6.63
CA TYR A 323 -17.15 9.74 6.54
C TYR A 323 -17.54 8.99 7.81
N GLU A 324 -16.66 8.17 8.39
CA GLU A 324 -16.98 7.41 9.62
C GLU A 324 -17.31 8.34 10.81
N ARG A 325 -16.63 9.48 10.90
CA ARG A 325 -16.76 10.47 11.98
C ARG A 325 -17.95 11.42 11.78
N THR A 326 -18.22 11.80 10.53
CA THR A 326 -19.21 12.86 10.23
C THR A 326 -20.50 12.34 9.60
N ARG A 327 -20.46 11.19 8.94
CA ARG A 327 -21.52 10.62 8.09
C ARG A 327 -21.96 11.53 6.93
N GLU A 328 -21.15 12.51 6.53
CA GLU A 328 -21.44 13.36 5.38
C GLU A 328 -21.26 12.57 4.06
N PRO A 329 -22.30 12.41 3.22
CA PRO A 329 -22.26 11.52 2.05
C PRO A 329 -21.13 11.83 1.05
N ARG A 330 -20.78 13.12 0.89
CA ARG A 330 -19.69 13.55 0.00
C ARG A 330 -18.37 12.82 0.27
N TYR A 331 -18.05 12.55 1.54
CA TYR A 331 -16.81 11.88 1.89
C TYR A 331 -16.82 10.40 1.50
N LEU A 332 -17.99 9.74 1.55
CA LEU A 332 -18.12 8.37 1.06
C LEU A 332 -17.95 8.30 -0.46
N GLU A 333 -18.50 9.27 -1.20
CA GLU A 333 -18.31 9.37 -2.64
C GLU A 333 -16.84 9.59 -3.02
N TRP A 334 -16.14 10.45 -2.28
CA TRP A 334 -14.72 10.72 -2.51
C TRP A 334 -13.86 9.50 -2.12
N ALA A 335 -14.19 8.84 -1.01
CA ALA A 335 -13.55 7.60 -0.59
C ALA A 335 -13.72 6.51 -1.64
N LYS A 336 -14.93 6.34 -2.20
CA LYS A 336 -15.18 5.39 -3.29
C LYS A 336 -14.31 5.69 -4.52
N HIS A 337 -14.23 6.96 -4.93
CA HIS A 337 -13.40 7.33 -6.08
C HIS A 337 -11.91 7.01 -5.85
N ALA A 338 -11.36 7.39 -4.69
CA ALA A 338 -9.96 7.11 -4.35
C ALA A 338 -9.70 5.60 -4.19
N MET A 339 -10.64 4.85 -3.59
CA MET A 339 -10.60 3.39 -3.54
C MET A 339 -10.55 2.78 -4.93
N ASP A 340 -11.41 3.24 -5.85
CA ASP A 340 -11.41 2.72 -7.22
C ASP A 340 -10.06 2.95 -7.90
N VAL A 341 -9.38 4.08 -7.65
CA VAL A 341 -8.01 4.29 -8.13
C VAL A 341 -7.05 3.26 -7.52
N CYS A 342 -7.08 3.03 -6.19
CA CYS A 342 -6.28 1.98 -5.57
C CYS A 342 -6.54 0.60 -6.20
N LEU A 343 -7.81 0.27 -6.48
CA LEU A 343 -8.21 -1.00 -7.09
C LEU A 343 -7.75 -1.13 -8.55
N SER A 344 -7.52 -0.04 -9.28
CA SER A 344 -6.94 -0.11 -10.63
C SER A 344 -5.50 -0.63 -10.65
N TYR A 345 -4.82 -0.65 -9.50
CA TYR A 345 -3.50 -1.25 -9.34
C TYR A 345 -3.55 -2.72 -8.86
N VAL A 346 -4.73 -3.24 -8.52
CA VAL A 346 -4.90 -4.62 -8.06
C VAL A 346 -4.91 -5.56 -9.26
N VAL A 347 -4.06 -6.57 -9.23
CA VAL A 347 -4.02 -7.62 -10.24
C VAL A 347 -5.22 -8.56 -10.02
N VAL A 348 -6.08 -8.70 -11.03
CA VAL A 348 -7.33 -9.49 -10.92
C VAL A 348 -7.26 -10.85 -11.62
N TRP A 349 -6.08 -11.28 -12.08
CA TRP A 349 -5.86 -12.62 -12.64
C TRP A 349 -4.45 -13.13 -12.31
N ASP A 350 -4.21 -14.43 -12.53
CA ASP A 350 -2.87 -14.98 -12.40
C ASP A 350 -2.07 -14.74 -13.68
N ILE A 351 -1.10 -13.84 -13.63
CA ILE A 351 -0.23 -13.50 -14.75
C ILE A 351 0.68 -14.70 -15.03
N PRO A 352 0.75 -15.20 -16.28
CA PRO A 352 1.68 -16.26 -16.62
C PRO A 352 3.14 -15.82 -16.43
N LEU A 353 3.86 -16.50 -15.56
CA LEU A 353 5.26 -16.21 -15.24
C LEU A 353 6.20 -17.15 -16.02
N PRO A 354 7.40 -16.69 -16.42
CA PRO A 354 8.40 -17.55 -17.05
C PRO A 354 8.98 -18.50 -15.99
N ALA A 355 9.76 -19.49 -16.45
CA ALA A 355 10.48 -20.37 -15.55
C ALA A 355 11.37 -19.56 -14.59
N GLY A 356 11.28 -19.85 -13.29
CA GLY A 356 11.93 -19.07 -12.25
C GLY A 356 11.30 -19.31 -10.89
N ARG A 357 11.82 -18.63 -9.87
CA ARG A 357 11.44 -18.84 -8.47
C ARG A 357 9.93 -18.72 -8.23
N LEU A 358 9.28 -17.75 -8.85
CA LEU A 358 7.84 -17.57 -8.69
C LEU A 358 7.04 -18.72 -9.31
N ALA A 359 7.44 -19.20 -10.48
CA ALA A 359 6.78 -20.32 -11.17
C ALA A 359 7.00 -21.65 -10.44
N ASP A 360 8.21 -21.89 -9.92
CA ASP A 360 8.57 -23.09 -9.14
C ASP A 360 7.70 -23.26 -7.89
N HIS A 361 7.20 -22.15 -7.35
CA HIS A 361 6.32 -22.12 -6.17
C HIS A 361 4.85 -21.91 -6.51
N HIS A 362 4.46 -22.04 -7.79
CA HIS A 362 3.08 -21.86 -8.26
C HIS A 362 2.45 -20.52 -7.84
N PHE A 363 3.26 -19.46 -7.78
CA PHE A 363 2.85 -18.15 -7.30
C PHE A 363 1.64 -17.60 -8.06
N LYS A 364 0.71 -17.02 -7.32
CA LYS A 364 -0.55 -16.44 -7.81
C LYS A 364 -0.51 -14.93 -7.65
N THR A 365 -0.50 -14.20 -8.76
CA THR A 365 -0.42 -12.73 -8.74
C THR A 365 -1.74 -12.06 -8.40
N ARG A 366 -2.88 -12.75 -8.51
CA ARG A 366 -4.17 -12.12 -8.20
C ARG A 366 -4.24 -11.63 -6.74
N GLY A 367 -4.84 -10.47 -6.52
CA GLY A 367 -4.94 -9.80 -5.23
C GLY A 367 -3.72 -8.94 -4.84
N TRP A 368 -2.59 -9.11 -5.52
CA TRP A 368 -1.42 -8.25 -5.31
C TRP A 368 -1.61 -6.89 -5.97
N THR A 369 -0.89 -5.87 -5.50
CA THR A 369 -0.93 -4.51 -6.07
C THR A 369 0.36 -4.16 -6.78
N VAL A 370 0.27 -3.52 -7.95
CA VAL A 370 1.43 -2.91 -8.62
C VAL A 370 1.76 -1.55 -7.99
N VAL A 371 3.04 -1.23 -7.76
CA VAL A 371 3.41 0.00 -7.05
C VAL A 371 2.98 1.28 -7.77
N SER A 372 3.47 1.48 -9.00
CA SER A 372 3.19 2.67 -9.81
C SER A 372 3.57 2.43 -11.29
N PRO A 373 3.21 3.34 -12.22
CA PRO A 373 3.68 3.27 -13.59
C PRO A 373 5.21 3.32 -13.74
N GLN A 374 5.93 3.91 -12.78
CA GLN A 374 7.39 4.01 -12.76
C GLN A 374 8.08 2.83 -12.08
N ASN A 375 7.47 2.31 -11.00
CA ASN A 375 7.95 1.15 -10.25
C ASN A 375 7.05 -0.05 -10.56
N GLN A 376 7.24 -0.66 -11.73
CA GLN A 376 6.33 -1.67 -12.28
C GLN A 376 6.52 -3.06 -11.65
N HIS A 377 6.36 -3.22 -10.34
CA HIS A 377 6.38 -4.53 -9.69
C HIS A 377 5.22 -4.67 -8.70
N ILE A 378 4.93 -5.90 -8.32
CA ILE A 378 3.91 -6.19 -7.31
C ILE A 378 4.51 -6.13 -5.91
N ASP A 379 3.74 -5.63 -4.95
CA ASP A 379 4.12 -5.49 -3.55
C ASP A 379 3.01 -5.95 -2.59
N VAL A 380 3.36 -6.06 -1.31
CA VAL A 380 2.38 -6.40 -0.24
C VAL A 380 1.61 -5.19 0.27
N TYR A 381 1.86 -3.97 -0.24
CA TYR A 381 1.29 -2.75 0.32
C TYR A 381 -0.25 -2.74 0.27
N GLY A 382 -0.84 -3.37 -0.75
CA GLY A 382 -2.28 -3.58 -0.86
C GLY A 382 -2.94 -4.23 0.37
N VAL A 383 -2.17 -5.00 1.16
CA VAL A 383 -2.64 -5.59 2.42
C VAL A 383 -3.10 -4.53 3.41
N LEU A 384 -2.40 -3.38 3.48
CA LEU A 384 -2.67 -2.32 4.47
C LEU A 384 -4.09 -1.74 4.33
N PHE A 385 -4.58 -1.62 3.10
CA PHE A 385 -5.88 -1.02 2.79
C PHE A 385 -6.97 -2.02 2.40
N ALA A 386 -6.65 -3.33 2.38
CA ALA A 386 -7.64 -4.38 2.16
C ALA A 386 -8.83 -4.32 3.15
N PRO A 387 -8.64 -4.06 4.46
CA PRO A 387 -9.77 -3.91 5.39
C PRO A 387 -10.67 -2.72 5.04
N GLU A 388 -10.12 -1.63 4.52
CA GLU A 388 -10.89 -0.48 4.07
C GLU A 388 -11.71 -0.80 2.81
N VAL A 389 -11.18 -1.61 1.89
CA VAL A 389 -11.97 -2.16 0.77
C VAL A 389 -13.11 -3.04 1.28
N TYR A 390 -12.85 -3.88 2.29
CA TYR A 390 -13.90 -4.68 2.94
C TYR A 390 -14.96 -3.80 3.60
N ARG A 391 -14.55 -2.73 4.27
CA ARG A 391 -15.45 -1.75 4.87
C ARG A 391 -16.29 -1.03 3.82
N MET A 392 -15.69 -0.64 2.70
CA MET A 392 -16.43 -0.09 1.57
C MET A 392 -17.44 -1.09 1.00
N GLY A 393 -17.10 -2.38 0.97
CA GLY A 393 -18.05 -3.44 0.65
C GLY A 393 -19.25 -3.51 1.61
N GLN A 394 -19.06 -3.23 2.90
CA GLN A 394 -20.18 -3.11 3.86
C GLN A 394 -20.99 -1.83 3.64
N LEU A 395 -20.33 -0.70 3.41
CA LEU A 395 -20.98 0.61 3.27
C LEU A 395 -21.74 0.78 1.96
N LEU A 396 -21.26 0.14 0.88
CA LEU A 396 -21.84 0.18 -0.45
C LEU A 396 -22.71 -1.04 -0.77
N ASP A 397 -22.89 -1.94 0.19
CA ASP A 397 -23.58 -3.24 0.00
C ASP A 397 -23.04 -4.02 -1.22
N ASN A 398 -21.72 -4.08 -1.33
CA ASN A 398 -21.01 -4.74 -2.44
C ASN A 398 -20.25 -5.97 -1.93
N PRO A 399 -20.78 -7.20 -2.13
CA PRO A 399 -20.12 -8.42 -1.68
C PRO A 399 -18.82 -8.73 -2.44
N ASP A 400 -18.66 -8.23 -3.67
CA ASP A 400 -17.46 -8.46 -4.48
C ASP A 400 -16.26 -7.72 -3.90
N LEU A 401 -16.47 -6.50 -3.39
CA LEU A 401 -15.42 -5.77 -2.67
C LEU A 401 -14.97 -6.52 -1.41
N LYS A 402 -15.91 -7.11 -0.67
CA LYS A 402 -15.58 -7.93 0.50
C LYS A 402 -14.73 -9.14 0.11
N ARG A 403 -15.15 -9.89 -0.92
CA ARG A 403 -14.42 -11.06 -1.41
C ARG A 403 -13.05 -10.70 -1.98
N LEU A 404 -12.94 -9.58 -2.69
CA LEU A 404 -11.67 -9.08 -3.21
C LEU A 404 -10.72 -8.72 -2.07
N ALA A 405 -11.19 -8.01 -1.05
CA ALA A 405 -10.39 -7.66 0.13
C ALA A 405 -9.80 -8.90 0.83
N GLU A 406 -10.57 -9.99 0.92
CA GLU A 406 -10.06 -11.26 1.45
C GLU A 406 -8.95 -11.85 0.60
N VAL A 407 -9.08 -11.79 -0.73
CA VAL A 407 -8.03 -12.24 -1.67
C VAL A 407 -6.79 -11.37 -1.57
N MET A 408 -6.93 -10.03 -1.53
CA MET A 408 -5.82 -9.11 -1.34
C MET A 408 -5.03 -9.39 -0.06
N PHE A 409 -5.72 -9.68 1.04
CA PHE A 409 -5.07 -10.03 2.30
C PHE A 409 -4.38 -11.39 2.22
N ARG A 410 -5.09 -12.42 1.76
CA ARG A 410 -4.60 -13.81 1.87
C ARG A 410 -3.57 -14.18 0.79
N SER A 411 -3.69 -13.65 -0.42
CA SER A 411 -2.75 -13.97 -1.50
C SER A 411 -1.38 -13.36 -1.27
N CYS A 412 -1.30 -12.18 -0.63
CA CYS A 412 -0.03 -11.52 -0.32
C CYS A 412 0.87 -12.30 0.66
N PHE A 413 0.35 -13.32 1.34
CA PHE A 413 1.12 -14.14 2.29
C PHE A 413 1.97 -15.23 1.62
N GLN A 414 1.78 -15.47 0.32
CA GLN A 414 2.59 -16.45 -0.43
C GLN A 414 4.09 -16.19 -0.30
N LEU A 415 4.89 -17.25 -0.43
CA LEU A 415 6.36 -17.18 -0.34
C LEU A 415 6.89 -16.64 0.99
N THR A 416 6.10 -16.84 2.07
CA THR A 416 6.52 -16.64 3.46
C THR A 416 7.19 -17.92 3.98
N ASP A 417 8.31 -17.78 4.68
CA ASP A 417 9.03 -18.91 5.26
C ASP A 417 8.37 -19.43 6.57
N PRO A 418 8.81 -20.58 7.13
CA PRO A 418 8.26 -21.13 8.37
C PRO A 418 8.41 -20.23 9.62
N GLU A 419 9.27 -19.22 9.57
CA GLU A 419 9.48 -18.23 10.63
C GLU A 419 8.60 -16.97 10.44
N GLY A 420 7.85 -16.90 9.33
CA GLY A 420 6.97 -15.77 8.99
C GLY A 420 7.65 -14.65 8.20
N SER A 421 8.92 -14.85 7.85
CA SER A 421 9.70 -13.91 7.05
C SER A 421 9.26 -13.91 5.59
N GLN A 422 9.33 -12.75 4.96
CA GLN A 422 9.00 -12.57 3.55
C GLN A 422 9.86 -11.43 3.01
N GLY A 423 10.45 -11.65 1.84
CA GLY A 423 11.15 -10.64 1.07
C GLY A 423 10.17 -9.68 0.40
N GLU A 424 10.60 -8.44 0.20
CA GLU A 424 9.75 -7.40 -0.36
C GLU A 424 9.56 -7.52 -1.88
N GLN A 425 10.61 -7.91 -2.61
CA GLN A 425 10.64 -7.66 -4.04
C GLN A 425 10.34 -8.90 -4.89
N LEU A 426 9.08 -9.03 -5.28
CA LEU A 426 8.59 -10.05 -6.21
C LEU A 426 8.62 -9.54 -7.64
N GLN A 427 9.41 -10.18 -8.49
CA GLN A 427 9.73 -9.64 -9.81
C GLN A 427 8.77 -10.19 -10.88
N GLN A 428 7.51 -9.74 -10.84
CA GLN A 428 6.49 -10.14 -11.83
C GLN A 428 6.74 -9.53 -13.23
N THR A 429 7.49 -8.44 -13.30
CA THR A 429 7.96 -7.79 -14.53
C THR A 429 9.49 -7.79 -14.61
N ASN A 430 10.06 -7.09 -15.60
CA ASN A 430 11.50 -6.85 -15.70
C ASN A 430 12.00 -5.66 -14.86
N PHE A 431 11.28 -5.25 -13.80
CA PHE A 431 11.71 -4.22 -12.87
C PHE A 431 12.31 -4.81 -11.59
N ALA A 432 13.42 -4.25 -11.10
CA ALA A 432 14.04 -4.62 -9.84
C ALA A 432 14.79 -3.49 -9.12
N GLN A 433 14.85 -3.59 -7.78
CA GLN A 433 15.62 -2.71 -6.88
C GLN A 433 16.72 -3.48 -6.11
N HIS A 434 16.53 -4.79 -5.95
CA HIS A 434 17.35 -5.75 -5.24
C HIS A 434 17.35 -7.09 -5.99
N GLY A 435 18.32 -7.96 -5.66
CA GLY A 435 18.54 -9.26 -6.31
C GLY A 435 19.63 -9.20 -7.39
N ASP A 436 19.69 -10.24 -8.25
CA ASP A 436 20.59 -10.27 -9.40
C ASP A 436 20.06 -9.34 -10.51
N MET A 437 20.58 -8.12 -10.54
CA MET A 437 20.21 -7.06 -11.49
C MET A 437 21.19 -6.95 -12.68
N SER A 438 22.02 -7.98 -12.90
CA SER A 438 23.02 -7.97 -13.98
C SER A 438 22.43 -8.09 -15.38
N ASP A 439 21.21 -8.63 -15.48
CA ASP A 439 20.56 -8.97 -16.74
C ASP A 439 19.03 -8.80 -16.64
N VAL A 440 18.46 -7.98 -17.52
CA VAL A 440 17.03 -7.67 -17.57
C VAL A 440 16.16 -8.92 -17.79
N TYR A 441 16.70 -9.94 -18.48
CA TYR A 441 15.99 -11.19 -18.75
C TYR A 441 15.86 -12.08 -17.51
N ARG A 442 16.65 -11.82 -16.46
CA ARG A 442 16.57 -12.55 -15.17
C ARG A 442 15.61 -11.94 -14.18
N LEU A 443 15.19 -10.70 -14.42
CA LEU A 443 14.33 -9.97 -13.50
C LEU A 443 12.93 -10.59 -13.48
N ARG A 444 12.35 -10.93 -14.63
CA ARG A 444 10.99 -11.48 -14.64
C ARG A 444 10.94 -12.93 -14.16
N GLY A 445 10.17 -13.20 -13.11
CA GLY A 445 10.02 -14.53 -12.50
C GLY A 445 10.91 -14.78 -11.28
N GLY A 446 11.76 -13.82 -10.89
CA GLY A 446 12.61 -13.89 -9.71
C GLY A 446 11.97 -13.33 -8.44
N TYR A 447 12.71 -13.42 -7.33
CA TYR A 447 12.28 -12.98 -6.01
C TYR A 447 13.50 -12.65 -5.13
N SER A 448 13.53 -11.44 -4.56
CA SER A 448 14.55 -11.03 -3.60
C SER A 448 14.16 -11.42 -2.18
N GLU A 449 14.43 -12.67 -1.80
CA GLU A 449 13.94 -13.25 -0.53
C GLU A 449 14.62 -12.66 0.72
N SER A 450 15.85 -12.17 0.59
CA SER A 450 16.66 -11.70 1.72
C SER A 450 16.31 -10.28 2.19
N TRP A 451 15.61 -9.50 1.37
CA TRP A 451 15.22 -8.13 1.71
C TRP A 451 13.96 -8.12 2.58
N THR A 452 14.14 -8.47 3.85
CA THR A 452 13.07 -8.69 4.83
C THR A 452 12.87 -7.46 5.72
N VAL A 453 12.10 -6.50 5.21
CA VAL A 453 11.79 -5.24 5.89
C VAL A 453 10.51 -5.38 6.73
N PHE A 454 10.51 -4.78 7.93
CA PHE A 454 9.48 -5.06 8.93
C PHE A 454 8.07 -4.63 8.52
N TRP A 455 7.93 -3.59 7.68
CA TRP A 455 6.62 -3.08 7.27
C TRP A 455 5.72 -4.12 6.63
N ILE A 456 6.29 -5.12 5.92
CA ILE A 456 5.55 -6.25 5.35
C ILE A 456 4.74 -6.93 6.46
N THR A 457 5.41 -7.26 7.55
CA THR A 457 4.80 -7.93 8.70
C THR A 457 3.85 -7.02 9.45
N ALA A 458 4.24 -5.76 9.66
CA ALA A 458 3.40 -4.79 10.34
C ALA A 458 2.08 -4.52 9.58
N HIS A 459 2.09 -4.47 8.24
CA HIS A 459 0.89 -4.29 7.43
C HIS A 459 -0.08 -5.47 7.57
N PHE A 460 0.40 -6.71 7.57
CA PHE A 460 -0.46 -7.88 7.85
C PHE A 460 -1.13 -7.79 9.22
N LEU A 461 -0.37 -7.45 10.27
CA LEU A 461 -0.91 -7.35 11.62
C LEU A 461 -1.90 -6.17 11.74
N ASN A 462 -1.59 -5.02 11.16
CA ASN A 462 -2.47 -3.86 11.14
C ASN A 462 -3.78 -4.16 10.40
N ALA A 463 -3.68 -4.78 9.22
CA ALA A 463 -4.82 -5.17 8.42
C ALA A 463 -5.68 -6.21 9.15
N ALA A 464 -5.07 -7.22 9.75
CA ALA A 464 -5.77 -8.22 10.54
C ALA A 464 -6.53 -7.60 11.73
N ALA A 465 -5.91 -6.67 12.46
CA ALA A 465 -6.57 -5.94 13.54
C ALA A 465 -7.81 -5.17 13.03
N LYS A 466 -7.70 -4.48 11.88
CA LYS A 466 -8.85 -3.79 11.29
C LYS A 466 -9.94 -4.75 10.82
N PHE A 467 -9.57 -5.85 10.17
CA PHE A 467 -10.52 -6.90 9.80
C PHE A 467 -11.27 -7.45 11.02
N GLU A 468 -10.57 -7.70 12.13
CA GLU A 468 -11.20 -8.20 13.37
C GLU A 468 -12.22 -7.20 13.93
N LEU A 469 -11.91 -5.91 13.91
CA LEU A 469 -12.85 -4.85 14.27
C LEU A 469 -14.06 -4.74 13.31
N LEU A 470 -13.89 -5.17 12.05
CA LEU A 470 -14.95 -5.22 11.03
C LEU A 470 -15.76 -6.53 11.06
N GLY A 471 -15.40 -7.47 11.94
CA GLY A 471 -16.05 -8.78 12.08
C GLY A 471 -15.55 -9.84 11.10
N TYR A 472 -14.31 -9.73 10.60
CA TYR A 472 -13.66 -10.73 9.75
C TYR A 472 -12.43 -11.35 10.43
N PRO A 473 -12.20 -12.67 10.31
CA PRO A 473 -13.16 -13.66 9.82
C PRO A 473 -14.38 -13.73 10.76
N GLY A 474 -15.54 -14.09 10.22
CA GLY A 474 -16.71 -14.32 11.07
C GLY A 474 -16.36 -15.28 12.20
N THR A 475 -16.92 -15.06 13.40
CA THR A 475 -16.67 -15.94 14.54
C THR A 475 -16.98 -17.39 14.13
N PRO A 476 -16.08 -18.36 14.37
CA PRO A 476 -16.43 -19.76 14.17
C PRO A 476 -17.69 -20.05 14.98
N ALA A 477 -18.74 -20.53 14.30
CA ALA A 477 -20.01 -20.89 14.91
C ALA A 477 -19.85 -22.02 15.93
#